data_AF-A0A8T4NUC7-F1
#
_entry.id   AF-A0A8T4NUC7-F1
#
_cell.length_a   1.000
_cell.length_b   1.000
_cell.length_c   1.000
_cell.angle_alpha   90.00
_cell.angle_beta   90.00
_cell.angle_gamma   90.00
#
_symmetry.space_group_name_H-M   'P 1'
#
loop_
_entity.id
_entity.type
_entity.pdbx_description
1 polymer ?
#
loop_
_entity_poly.entity_id
_entity_poly.type
_entity_poly.pdbx_seq_one_letter_code
_entity_poly.pdbx_strand_id
1 'polypeptide(L)'
;MTQEKHEHKDHKEMSLDDKKYQNHDLKNVQVPNAPTSKDEKEMEKMREKLDEFKKFILSKYKFINAIGIIPPQAAEMFDEENELKEEERKEKPMHILVVLDDDKEKEFNEVKVEILKKIKEEKLKLWLNIFLERDLWEICLDSKYEIIEAIGMAYPMHDKGILGALRVAQIHKSLVLKKFEKYVYSYVIGGSLVRGEAVKTSDVDIYIIIDDTDVKRMPRLELKEKLRNIIYSYVMQAGELAGVKNKLSPQVYLLTEFWDGVKDANPIFYTFLRDGVPIYDRGGFLPWKLLLKMGKIRPSPESIDMFMSMGDKTQEMAKRRMLDIVIGDIYYGILTPSQALLMLYGLPPTNVRETVNEVRRIFVDKEKLLEKKYADILEEIAITYFKGYEHGKVKEVSGKEIDRLLKDSEDYLNKLKEVREELEKRMTQKTFNEIYENVFKILKSLFGEKSENSLINEFEKEIINKGKGNPRFVHTLNELLDMKKKYKSKKIPTKYSFEQLRKDSVYLVQELLEYGQRKDLGLIQKTKITLTSKGKPYDLFLVHPVFIVSEKGVMKIENGKLADSDVNELNKKLTEHKSGRIRLDKETLKILEKEFEDFELHF
;
A
#
# COMPACT_ATOMS: atom_id res chain seq x y z
N MET A 1 -69.58 5.98 28.77
CA MET A 1 -68.16 6.35 28.72
C MET A 1 -67.61 5.87 27.38
N THR A 2 -67.13 6.82 26.61
CA THR A 2 -66.98 6.81 25.15
C THR A 2 -65.75 6.02 24.71
N GLN A 3 -65.90 5.17 23.69
CA GLN A 3 -64.79 4.58 22.94
C GLN A 3 -64.12 5.68 22.11
N GLU A 4 -62.88 6.03 22.40
CA GLU A 4 -62.03 6.77 21.46
C GLU A 4 -61.13 5.79 20.70
N LYS A 5 -61.37 5.75 19.39
CA LYS A 5 -60.55 5.09 18.39
C LYS A 5 -59.17 5.75 18.37
N HIS A 6 -58.11 4.98 18.59
CA HIS A 6 -56.78 5.37 18.15
C HIS A 6 -56.77 5.38 16.62
N GLU A 7 -56.89 6.56 16.02
CA GLU A 7 -56.47 6.79 14.64
C GLU A 7 -54.96 6.56 14.54
N HIS A 8 -54.57 5.49 13.86
CA HIS A 8 -53.25 5.39 13.25
C HIS A 8 -53.11 6.55 12.26
N LYS A 9 -52.45 7.64 12.68
CA LYS A 9 -51.87 8.58 11.73
C LYS A 9 -50.68 7.89 11.08
N ASP A 10 -50.87 7.42 9.85
CA ASP A 10 -49.80 7.10 8.93
C ASP A 10 -48.83 8.29 8.86
N HIS A 11 -47.70 8.16 9.56
CA HIS A 11 -46.56 9.04 9.35
C HIS A 11 -45.94 8.67 8.01
N LYS A 12 -46.46 9.27 6.93
CA LYS A 12 -45.81 9.27 5.62
C LYS A 12 -44.33 9.64 5.79
N GLU A 13 -43.45 8.81 5.23
CA GLU A 13 -42.05 9.14 5.02
C GLU A 13 -41.93 10.55 4.43
N MET A 14 -41.12 11.41 5.05
CA MET A 14 -40.69 12.65 4.41
C MET A 14 -39.75 12.28 3.27
N SER A 15 -40.32 12.09 2.08
CA SER A 15 -39.55 12.15 0.85
C SER A 15 -39.13 13.60 0.60
N LEU A 16 -37.91 13.79 0.11
CA LEU A 16 -37.35 15.07 -0.30
C LEU A 16 -38.11 15.73 -1.48
N ASP A 17 -39.13 15.06 -2.02
CA ASP A 17 -39.94 15.49 -3.18
C ASP A 17 -41.32 16.08 -2.82
N ASP A 18 -41.59 16.36 -1.53
CA ASP A 18 -42.93 16.74 -1.07
C ASP A 18 -43.33 18.17 -1.52
N LYS A 19 -44.34 18.28 -2.40
CA LYS A 19 -44.72 19.52 -3.15
C LYS A 19 -45.07 20.74 -2.30
N LYS A 20 -45.37 20.56 -1.01
CA LYS A 20 -45.78 21.65 -0.08
C LYS A 20 -44.63 22.57 0.33
N TYR A 21 -43.40 22.27 -0.09
CA TYR A 21 -42.18 22.95 0.31
C TYR A 21 -41.54 23.78 -0.82
N GLN A 22 -42.17 23.91 -1.99
CA GLN A 22 -41.67 24.73 -3.08
C GLN A 22 -42.08 26.20 -2.87
N ASN A 23 -41.10 27.11 -2.82
CA ASN A 23 -41.37 28.55 -2.73
C ASN A 23 -41.89 29.06 -4.09
N HIS A 24 -42.95 29.88 -4.08
CA HIS A 24 -43.67 30.22 -5.31
C HIS A 24 -42.92 31.26 -6.18
N ASP A 25 -41.94 31.98 -5.60
CA ASP A 25 -41.22 33.09 -6.22
C ASP A 25 -39.94 32.69 -7.00
N LEU A 26 -39.56 31.41 -7.03
CA LEU A 26 -38.32 30.93 -7.67
C LEU A 26 -38.54 29.83 -8.72
N LYS A 27 -39.74 29.78 -9.33
CA LYS A 27 -40.10 28.79 -10.37
C LYS A 27 -39.28 28.85 -11.67
N ASN A 28 -38.32 29.77 -11.79
CA ASN A 28 -37.60 30.05 -13.03
C ASN A 28 -36.08 29.82 -12.95
N VAL A 29 -35.57 28.90 -12.13
CA VAL A 29 -34.17 28.45 -12.27
C VAL A 29 -34.05 27.55 -13.51
N GLN A 30 -34.07 28.16 -14.69
CA GLN A 30 -33.69 27.50 -15.93
C GLN A 30 -32.17 27.29 -15.90
N VAL A 31 -31.71 26.07 -16.14
CA VAL A 31 -30.30 25.83 -16.47
C VAL A 31 -30.06 26.60 -17.76
N PRO A 32 -29.15 27.59 -17.80
CA PRO A 32 -28.92 28.37 -19.00
C PRO A 32 -28.45 27.43 -20.11
N ASN A 33 -29.23 27.33 -21.18
CA ASN A 33 -28.82 26.58 -22.35
C ASN A 33 -27.70 27.35 -23.05
N ALA A 34 -26.68 26.63 -23.52
CA ALA A 34 -25.72 27.18 -24.48
C ALA A 34 -26.49 27.80 -25.66
N PRO A 35 -26.04 28.95 -26.20
CA PRO A 35 -26.78 29.67 -27.24
C PRO A 35 -27.08 28.77 -28.44
N THR A 36 -28.35 28.63 -28.79
CA THR A 36 -28.80 27.85 -29.95
C THR A 36 -28.62 28.62 -31.25
N SER A 37 -28.21 27.89 -32.28
CA SER A 37 -27.93 28.37 -33.63
C SER A 37 -29.21 28.59 -34.44
N LYS A 38 -29.87 29.74 -34.26
CA LYS A 38 -30.92 30.21 -35.19
C LYS A 38 -30.87 31.73 -35.32
N ASP A 39 -30.09 32.19 -36.30
CA ASP A 39 -30.31 33.37 -37.17
C ASP A 39 -29.07 33.58 -38.08
N GLU A 40 -28.82 32.61 -38.98
CA GLU A 40 -27.51 32.41 -39.61
C GLU A 40 -27.09 33.39 -40.73
N LYS A 41 -27.92 34.36 -41.16
CA LYS A 41 -27.52 35.30 -42.25
C LYS A 41 -27.33 36.77 -41.83
N GLU A 42 -28.04 37.26 -40.81
CA GLU A 42 -27.76 38.58 -40.21
C GLU A 42 -26.64 38.51 -39.17
N MET A 43 -26.51 37.37 -38.48
CA MET A 43 -25.43 37.10 -37.53
C MET A 43 -24.06 36.98 -38.20
N GLU A 44 -23.97 36.55 -39.46
CA GLU A 44 -22.69 36.33 -40.16
C GLU A 44 -21.98 37.66 -40.49
N LYS A 45 -22.71 38.64 -41.03
CA LYS A 45 -22.18 40.01 -41.28
C LYS A 45 -21.89 40.78 -40.00
N MET A 46 -22.68 40.54 -38.95
CA MET A 46 -22.45 41.15 -37.65
C MET A 46 -21.23 40.53 -36.95
N ARG A 47 -20.99 39.22 -37.11
CA ARG A 47 -19.79 38.53 -36.61
C ARG A 47 -18.50 39.06 -37.22
N GLU A 48 -18.47 39.28 -38.54
CA GLU A 48 -17.29 39.86 -39.21
C GLU A 48 -16.95 41.25 -38.64
N LYS A 49 -17.95 42.12 -38.50
CA LYS A 49 -17.77 43.45 -37.89
C LYS A 49 -17.33 43.38 -36.43
N LEU A 50 -17.89 42.47 -35.66
CA LEU A 50 -17.53 42.25 -34.25
C LEU A 50 -16.09 41.70 -34.12
N ASP A 51 -15.65 40.85 -35.05
CA ASP A 51 -14.27 40.36 -35.08
C ASP A 51 -13.27 41.46 -35.47
N GLU A 52 -13.62 42.34 -36.40
CA GLU A 52 -12.82 43.53 -36.72
C GLU A 52 -12.75 44.49 -35.52
N PHE A 53 -13.88 44.72 -34.85
CA PHE A 53 -13.96 45.52 -33.64
C PHE A 53 -13.10 44.96 -32.51
N LYS A 54 -13.16 43.65 -32.27
CA LYS A 54 -12.27 42.94 -31.34
C LYS A 54 -10.80 43.13 -31.71
N LYS A 55 -10.44 42.92 -32.98
CA LYS A 55 -9.04 43.07 -33.44
C LYS A 55 -8.53 44.50 -33.22
N PHE A 56 -9.36 45.51 -33.48
CA PHE A 56 -9.04 46.91 -33.19
C PHE A 56 -8.71 47.09 -31.70
N ILE A 57 -9.62 46.66 -30.82
CA ILE A 57 -9.45 46.75 -29.37
C ILE A 57 -8.15 46.07 -28.91
N LEU A 58 -7.93 44.81 -29.31
CA LEU A 58 -6.77 44.03 -28.86
C LEU A 58 -5.45 44.47 -29.49
N SER A 59 -5.47 45.11 -30.66
CA SER A 59 -4.28 45.66 -31.28
C SER A 59 -3.71 46.85 -30.49
N LYS A 60 -4.59 47.65 -29.88
CA LYS A 60 -4.22 48.83 -29.09
C LYS A 60 -4.04 48.50 -27.61
N TYR A 61 -4.90 47.63 -27.06
CA TYR A 61 -4.98 47.37 -25.64
C TYR A 61 -4.83 45.88 -25.34
N LYS A 62 -3.58 45.40 -25.30
CA LYS A 62 -3.25 43.99 -25.01
C LYS A 62 -3.57 43.56 -23.56
N PHE A 63 -3.75 44.52 -22.66
CA PHE A 63 -4.10 44.31 -21.26
C PHE A 63 -5.60 44.03 -21.05
N ILE A 64 -6.44 44.05 -22.10
CA ILE A 64 -7.84 43.65 -21.95
C ILE A 64 -7.94 42.16 -21.64
N ASN A 65 -8.64 41.84 -20.56
CA ASN A 65 -8.78 40.48 -20.06
C ASN A 65 -9.94 39.75 -20.68
N ALA A 66 -11.04 40.45 -20.92
CA ALA A 66 -12.17 39.84 -21.59
C ALA A 66 -12.94 40.81 -22.48
N ILE A 67 -13.49 40.27 -23.57
CA ILE A 67 -14.48 40.91 -24.43
C ILE A 67 -15.59 39.88 -24.63
N GLY A 68 -16.83 40.25 -24.34
CA GLY A 68 -17.97 39.35 -24.48
C GLY A 68 -19.22 40.05 -24.95
N ILE A 69 -20.23 39.28 -25.35
CA ILE A 69 -21.55 39.78 -25.72
C ILE A 69 -22.53 39.30 -24.66
N ILE A 70 -23.17 40.23 -23.96
CA ILE A 70 -24.19 39.88 -22.96
C ILE A 70 -25.37 39.22 -23.68
N PRO A 71 -25.97 38.15 -23.12
CA PRO A 71 -27.10 37.48 -23.75
C PRO A 71 -28.28 38.42 -23.95
N PRO A 72 -29.01 38.36 -25.09
CA PRO A 72 -30.11 39.28 -25.37
C PRO A 72 -31.22 39.26 -24.31
N GLN A 73 -31.46 38.10 -23.68
CA GLN A 73 -32.45 37.99 -22.59
C GLN A 73 -32.09 38.78 -21.33
N ALA A 74 -30.83 39.18 -21.17
CA ALA A 74 -30.36 40.02 -20.05
C ALA A 74 -30.25 41.50 -20.43
N ALA A 75 -30.50 41.89 -21.70
CA ALA A 75 -30.31 43.27 -22.15
C ALA A 75 -31.15 44.28 -21.35
N GLU A 76 -32.43 43.98 -21.07
CA GLU A 76 -33.31 44.85 -20.29
C GLU A 76 -32.75 45.17 -18.89
N MET A 77 -32.13 44.18 -18.25
CA MET A 77 -31.49 44.37 -16.94
C MET A 77 -30.28 45.32 -17.02
N PHE A 78 -29.49 45.23 -18.08
CA PHE A 78 -28.39 46.17 -18.30
C PHE A 78 -28.91 47.55 -18.75
N ASP A 79 -30.03 47.64 -19.46
CA ASP A 79 -30.67 48.91 -19.81
C ASP A 79 -31.12 49.68 -18.57
N GLU A 80 -31.65 48.96 -17.58
CA GLU A 80 -32.03 49.50 -16.27
C GLU A 80 -30.81 49.90 -15.45
N GLU A 81 -29.82 49.02 -15.31
CA GLU A 81 -28.59 49.30 -14.56
C GLU A 81 -27.80 50.49 -15.13
N ASN A 82 -27.79 50.65 -16.46
CA ASN A 82 -27.11 51.77 -17.13
C ASN A 82 -28.01 53.02 -17.30
N GLU A 83 -29.24 53.00 -16.79
CA GLU A 83 -30.20 54.11 -16.89
C GLU A 83 -30.47 54.63 -18.32
N LEU A 84 -30.56 53.73 -19.31
CA LEU A 84 -30.79 54.13 -20.71
C LEU A 84 -32.14 54.84 -20.88
N LYS A 85 -32.15 55.89 -21.71
CA LYS A 85 -33.38 56.61 -22.07
C LYS A 85 -34.29 55.74 -22.95
N GLU A 86 -35.59 56.02 -22.94
CA GLU A 86 -36.57 55.26 -23.77
C GLU A 86 -36.22 55.25 -25.26
N GLU A 87 -35.62 56.34 -25.77
CA GLU A 87 -35.17 56.45 -27.16
C GLU A 87 -34.04 55.47 -27.48
N GLU A 88 -33.09 55.30 -26.55
CA GLU A 88 -31.94 54.40 -26.67
C GLU A 88 -32.38 52.93 -26.52
N ARG A 89 -33.31 52.65 -25.61
CA ARG A 89 -33.92 51.31 -25.44
C ARG A 89 -34.67 50.84 -26.69
N LYS A 90 -35.35 51.75 -27.39
CA LYS A 90 -36.08 51.44 -28.64
C LYS A 90 -35.17 50.97 -29.77
N GLU A 91 -33.89 51.33 -29.75
CA GLU A 91 -32.91 50.88 -30.74
C GLU A 91 -32.45 49.43 -30.55
N LYS A 92 -32.78 48.82 -29.39
CA LYS A 92 -32.39 47.45 -28.99
C LYS A 92 -30.89 47.19 -29.21
N PRO A 93 -30.00 47.98 -28.57
CA PRO A 93 -28.57 47.80 -28.77
C PRO A 93 -28.10 46.45 -28.22
N MET A 94 -27.09 45.88 -28.86
CA MET A 94 -26.42 44.69 -28.33
C MET A 94 -25.38 45.11 -27.30
N HIS A 95 -25.45 44.54 -26.09
CA HIS A 95 -24.54 44.87 -25.00
C HIS A 95 -23.20 44.14 -25.18
N ILE A 96 -22.15 44.93 -25.41
CA ILE A 96 -20.77 44.43 -25.41
C ILE A 96 -20.16 44.67 -24.03
N LEU A 97 -19.48 43.66 -23.52
CA LEU A 97 -18.74 43.64 -22.27
C LEU A 97 -17.25 43.76 -22.59
N VAL A 98 -16.55 44.67 -21.92
CA VAL A 98 -15.09 44.80 -21.97
C VAL A 98 -14.54 44.85 -20.55
N VAL A 99 -13.64 43.94 -20.20
CA VAL A 99 -13.04 43.84 -18.86
C VAL A 99 -11.53 44.14 -18.95
N LEU A 100 -11.08 45.10 -18.16
CA LEU A 100 -9.69 45.54 -18.06
C LEU A 100 -9.05 44.98 -16.79
N ASP A 101 -7.72 44.77 -16.82
CA ASP A 101 -6.91 44.53 -15.62
C ASP A 101 -7.10 45.66 -14.58
N ASP A 102 -7.14 45.31 -13.29
CA ASP A 102 -7.31 46.28 -12.19
C ASP A 102 -6.22 47.36 -12.11
N ASP A 103 -5.02 47.05 -12.60
CA ASP A 103 -3.88 47.97 -12.60
C ASP A 103 -3.93 49.02 -13.74
N LYS A 104 -4.97 48.97 -14.59
CA LYS A 104 -5.18 49.86 -15.76
C LYS A 104 -6.28 50.89 -15.58
N GLU A 105 -6.57 51.26 -14.33
CA GLU A 105 -7.56 52.27 -14.00
C GLU A 105 -7.29 53.63 -14.65
N LYS A 106 -6.03 54.01 -14.83
CA LYS A 106 -5.66 55.30 -15.45
C LYS A 106 -6.05 55.36 -16.92
N GLU A 107 -5.96 54.23 -17.61
CA GLU A 107 -6.28 54.04 -19.02
C GLU A 107 -7.78 53.82 -19.26
N PHE A 108 -8.56 53.54 -18.21
CA PHE A 108 -9.99 53.20 -18.30
C PHE A 108 -10.81 54.21 -19.13
N ASN A 109 -10.68 55.50 -18.83
CA ASN A 109 -11.43 56.56 -19.52
C ASN A 109 -10.97 56.73 -20.97
N GLU A 110 -9.67 56.61 -21.24
CA GLU A 110 -9.12 56.67 -22.60
C GLU A 110 -9.67 55.53 -23.46
N VAL A 111 -9.57 54.30 -22.95
CA VAL A 111 -10.08 53.08 -23.60
C VAL A 111 -11.59 53.22 -23.85
N LYS A 112 -12.37 53.65 -22.85
CA LYS A 112 -13.82 53.86 -22.98
C LYS A 112 -14.16 54.83 -24.11
N VAL A 113 -13.52 56.01 -24.14
CA VAL A 113 -13.77 57.04 -25.17
C VAL A 113 -13.40 56.52 -26.55
N GLU A 114 -12.30 55.80 -26.68
CA GLU A 114 -11.83 55.31 -27.96
C GLU A 114 -12.72 54.20 -28.54
N ILE A 115 -13.17 53.28 -27.69
CA ILE A 115 -14.14 52.25 -28.06
C ILE A 115 -15.47 52.90 -28.48
N LEU A 116 -15.96 53.90 -27.74
CA LEU A 116 -17.19 54.62 -28.11
C LEU A 116 -17.06 55.38 -29.43
N LYS A 117 -15.90 55.98 -29.73
CA LYS A 117 -15.64 56.61 -31.04
C LYS A 117 -15.73 55.59 -32.16
N LYS A 118 -15.10 54.43 -31.99
CA LYS A 118 -15.10 53.35 -32.97
C LYS A 118 -16.52 52.81 -33.23
N ILE A 119 -17.33 52.62 -32.18
CA ILE A 119 -18.75 52.23 -32.29
C ILE A 119 -19.54 53.23 -33.15
N LYS A 120 -19.33 54.54 -32.93
CA LYS A 120 -20.00 55.61 -33.68
C LYS A 120 -19.54 55.69 -35.14
N GLU A 121 -18.24 55.60 -35.39
CA GLU A 121 -17.65 55.65 -36.75
C GLU A 121 -18.17 54.52 -37.63
N GLU A 122 -18.25 53.31 -37.09
CA GLU A 122 -18.73 52.12 -37.81
C GLU A 122 -20.25 51.95 -37.78
N LYS A 123 -20.96 52.86 -37.11
CA LYS A 123 -22.42 52.83 -36.90
C LYS A 123 -22.90 51.48 -36.36
N LEU A 124 -22.16 50.93 -35.39
CA LEU A 124 -22.51 49.68 -34.74
C LEU A 124 -23.61 49.91 -33.71
N LYS A 125 -24.65 49.07 -33.71
CA LYS A 125 -25.73 49.10 -32.72
C LYS A 125 -25.30 48.39 -31.43
N LEU A 126 -24.27 48.92 -30.77
CA LEU A 126 -23.67 48.35 -29.57
C LEU A 126 -23.77 49.28 -28.37
N TRP A 127 -24.09 48.72 -27.21
CA TRP A 127 -23.95 49.40 -25.92
C TRP A 127 -22.71 48.90 -25.19
N LEU A 128 -21.82 49.80 -24.79
CA LEU A 128 -20.55 49.45 -24.13
C LEU A 128 -20.72 49.37 -22.62
N ASN A 129 -20.52 48.17 -22.07
CA ASN A 129 -20.34 47.93 -20.64
C ASN A 129 -18.86 47.66 -20.41
N ILE A 130 -18.16 48.59 -19.76
CA ILE A 130 -16.72 48.50 -19.51
C ILE A 130 -16.48 48.48 -18.01
N PHE A 131 -15.69 47.50 -17.55
CA PHE A 131 -15.41 47.23 -16.14
C PHE A 131 -13.93 46.96 -15.91
N LEU A 132 -13.44 47.28 -14.73
CA LEU A 132 -12.25 46.66 -14.13
C LEU A 132 -12.64 45.31 -13.52
N GLU A 133 -11.68 44.42 -13.26
CA GLU A 133 -11.98 43.12 -12.65
C GLU A 133 -12.61 43.27 -11.27
N ARG A 134 -12.12 44.23 -10.46
CA ARG A 134 -12.68 44.57 -9.15
C ARG A 134 -14.15 44.99 -9.22
N ASP A 135 -14.57 45.66 -10.29
CA ASP A 135 -15.97 46.10 -10.44
C ASP A 135 -16.88 44.87 -10.56
N LEU A 136 -16.42 43.78 -11.18
CA LEU A 136 -17.14 42.51 -11.23
C LEU A 136 -17.31 41.89 -9.83
N TRP A 137 -16.30 42.04 -8.97
CA TRP A 137 -16.38 41.61 -7.59
C TRP A 137 -17.26 42.52 -6.74
N GLU A 138 -17.29 43.83 -7.01
CA GLU A 138 -18.18 44.79 -6.36
C GLU A 138 -19.65 44.47 -6.67
N ILE A 139 -20.00 44.15 -7.93
CA ILE A 139 -21.36 43.69 -8.30
C ILE A 139 -21.81 42.52 -7.41
N CYS A 140 -20.92 41.56 -7.15
CA CYS A 140 -21.20 40.44 -6.25
C CYS A 140 -21.35 40.88 -4.79
N LEU A 141 -20.51 41.80 -4.32
CA LEU A 141 -20.57 42.31 -2.95
C LEU A 141 -21.82 43.17 -2.70
N ASP A 142 -22.33 43.81 -3.74
CA ASP A 142 -23.59 44.56 -3.75
C ASP A 142 -24.82 43.66 -3.92
N SER A 143 -24.63 42.34 -3.94
CA SER A 143 -25.70 41.33 -4.09
C SER A 143 -26.45 41.40 -5.43
N LYS A 144 -25.85 42.02 -6.46
CA LYS A 144 -26.39 42.06 -7.83
C LYS A 144 -26.05 40.76 -8.59
N TYR A 145 -26.48 39.62 -8.03
CA TYR A 145 -26.11 38.29 -8.52
C TYR A 145 -26.65 37.98 -9.92
N GLU A 146 -27.74 38.60 -10.32
CA GLU A 146 -28.33 38.43 -11.65
C GLU A 146 -27.44 39.07 -12.73
N ILE A 147 -26.82 40.22 -12.42
CA ILE A 147 -25.88 40.91 -13.32
C ILE A 147 -24.62 40.07 -13.50
N ILE A 148 -23.99 39.60 -12.40
CA ILE A 148 -22.77 38.78 -12.53
C ILE A 148 -23.05 37.42 -13.17
N GLU A 149 -24.27 36.88 -13.03
CA GLU A 149 -24.70 35.69 -13.75
C GLU A 149 -24.80 35.96 -15.26
N ALA A 150 -25.41 37.07 -15.66
CA ALA A 150 -25.47 37.48 -17.07
C ALA A 150 -24.07 37.73 -17.67
N ILE A 151 -23.15 38.31 -16.90
CA ILE A 151 -21.74 38.49 -17.29
C ILE A 151 -21.05 37.13 -17.48
N GLY A 152 -21.22 36.18 -16.56
CA GLY A 152 -20.67 34.82 -16.69
C GLY A 152 -21.25 34.07 -17.90
N MET A 153 -22.48 34.37 -18.30
CA MET A 153 -23.14 33.79 -19.46
C MET A 153 -22.86 34.54 -20.77
N ALA A 154 -22.11 35.64 -20.74
CA ALA A 154 -21.76 36.41 -21.93
C ALA A 154 -21.01 35.57 -22.96
N TYR A 155 -21.37 35.65 -24.24
CA TYR A 155 -20.66 34.94 -25.31
C TYR A 155 -19.22 35.49 -25.42
N PRO A 156 -18.17 34.67 -25.25
CA PRO A 156 -16.82 35.17 -25.11
C PRO A 156 -16.21 35.40 -26.50
N MET A 157 -15.85 36.63 -26.81
CA MET A 157 -15.10 36.98 -28.01
C MET A 157 -13.58 36.94 -27.76
N HIS A 158 -13.17 37.33 -26.56
CA HIS A 158 -11.81 37.25 -26.04
C HIS A 158 -11.89 36.98 -24.54
N ASP A 159 -11.07 36.07 -24.03
CA ASP A 159 -11.06 35.76 -22.61
C ASP A 159 -9.68 35.22 -22.21
N LYS A 160 -9.05 35.87 -21.23
CA LYS A 160 -7.83 35.37 -20.58
C LYS A 160 -8.13 34.40 -19.43
N GLY A 161 -9.39 34.23 -19.05
CA GLY A 161 -9.85 33.19 -18.14
C GLY A 161 -10.95 33.62 -17.17
N ILE A 162 -11.21 34.92 -17.00
CA ILE A 162 -12.18 35.44 -16.02
C ILE A 162 -13.62 35.14 -16.42
N LEU A 163 -14.00 35.27 -17.71
CA LEU A 163 -15.36 34.93 -18.15
C LEU A 163 -15.59 33.42 -18.10
N GLY A 164 -14.58 32.62 -18.47
CA GLY A 164 -14.65 31.17 -18.38
C GLY A 164 -14.80 30.70 -16.94
N ALA A 165 -14.06 31.30 -16.00
CA ALA A 165 -14.16 31.01 -14.58
C ALA A 165 -15.55 31.37 -14.02
N LEU A 166 -16.05 32.58 -14.34
CA LEU A 166 -17.40 32.99 -13.95
C LEU A 166 -18.45 32.06 -14.53
N ARG A 167 -18.37 31.71 -15.82
CA ARG A 167 -19.33 30.82 -16.48
C ARG A 167 -19.43 29.47 -15.78
N VAL A 168 -18.31 28.78 -15.62
CA VAL A 168 -18.30 27.44 -15.03
C VAL A 168 -18.78 27.49 -13.57
N ALA A 169 -18.39 28.54 -12.82
CA ALA A 169 -18.87 28.76 -11.47
C ALA A 169 -20.39 29.00 -11.40
N GLN A 170 -20.94 29.80 -12.31
CA GLN A 170 -22.39 30.09 -12.39
C GLN A 170 -23.18 28.84 -12.79
N ILE A 171 -22.71 28.05 -13.75
CA ILE A 171 -23.37 26.79 -14.13
C ILE A 171 -23.34 25.80 -12.95
N HIS A 172 -22.18 25.65 -12.29
CA HIS A 172 -22.05 24.79 -11.12
C HIS A 172 -22.95 25.25 -9.96
N LYS A 173 -22.99 26.57 -9.68
CA LYS A 173 -23.92 27.19 -8.73
C LYS A 173 -25.36 26.78 -9.04
N SER A 174 -25.81 26.93 -10.28
CA SER A 174 -27.18 26.59 -10.68
C SER A 174 -27.49 25.10 -10.53
N LEU A 175 -26.55 24.20 -10.85
CA LEU A 175 -26.70 22.75 -10.63
C LEU A 175 -26.84 22.40 -9.13
N VAL A 176 -26.00 23.01 -8.29
CA VAL A 176 -26.02 22.79 -6.84
C VAL A 176 -27.31 23.35 -6.23
N LEU A 177 -27.69 24.59 -6.57
CA LEU A 177 -28.92 25.22 -6.08
C LEU A 177 -30.17 24.45 -6.53
N LYS A 178 -30.24 23.97 -7.77
CA LYS A 178 -31.40 23.19 -8.24
C LYS A 178 -31.70 21.97 -7.37
N LYS A 179 -30.69 21.35 -6.77
CA LYS A 179 -30.84 20.18 -5.89
C LYS A 179 -30.91 20.52 -4.41
N PHE A 180 -30.16 21.53 -3.98
CA PHE A 180 -29.94 21.82 -2.56
C PHE A 180 -30.34 23.23 -2.16
N GLU A 181 -31.19 23.91 -2.94
CA GLU A 181 -31.55 25.31 -2.78
C GLU A 181 -31.71 25.70 -1.31
N LYS A 182 -32.59 24.98 -0.59
CA LYS A 182 -32.94 25.20 0.81
C LYS A 182 -31.79 25.13 1.80
N TYR A 183 -30.72 24.42 1.47
CA TYR A 183 -29.60 24.18 2.36
C TYR A 183 -28.36 24.95 1.95
N VAL A 184 -28.21 25.38 0.69
CA VAL A 184 -27.09 26.24 0.31
C VAL A 184 -27.29 27.60 0.98
N TYR A 185 -26.41 27.91 1.93
CA TYR A 185 -26.41 29.17 2.64
C TYR A 185 -25.70 30.24 1.82
N SER A 186 -24.52 29.91 1.31
CA SER A 186 -23.71 30.79 0.45
C SER A 186 -22.91 29.98 -0.56
N TYR A 187 -22.77 30.52 -1.77
CA TYR A 187 -21.88 30.01 -2.81
C TYR A 187 -20.90 31.13 -3.17
N VAL A 188 -19.61 30.88 -2.94
CA VAL A 188 -18.61 31.95 -2.90
C VAL A 188 -17.42 31.58 -3.79
N ILE A 189 -16.99 32.52 -4.62
CA ILE A 189 -15.75 32.42 -5.40
C ILE A 189 -14.61 33.01 -4.57
N GLY A 190 -13.42 32.43 -4.60
CA GLY A 190 -12.25 33.06 -3.99
C GLY A 190 -10.95 32.59 -4.61
N GLY A 191 -9.91 32.53 -3.79
CA GLY A 191 -8.59 32.09 -4.23
C GLY A 191 -7.83 33.14 -5.05
N SER A 192 -6.89 32.68 -5.86
CA SER A 192 -6.01 33.56 -6.65
C SER A 192 -6.77 34.35 -7.72
N LEU A 193 -7.92 33.85 -8.19
CA LEU A 193 -8.76 34.54 -9.17
C LEU A 193 -9.28 35.88 -8.62
N VAL A 194 -9.81 35.88 -7.40
CA VAL A 194 -10.35 37.11 -6.79
C VAL A 194 -9.24 38.05 -6.34
N ARG A 195 -8.04 37.52 -6.03
CA ARG A 195 -6.87 38.33 -5.66
C ARG A 195 -6.11 38.93 -6.85
N GLY A 196 -6.48 38.60 -8.10
CA GLY A 196 -5.73 39.02 -9.29
C GLY A 196 -4.37 38.33 -9.45
N GLU A 197 -4.16 37.20 -8.76
CA GLU A 197 -2.90 36.42 -8.76
C GLU A 197 -3.02 35.14 -9.62
N ALA A 198 -4.12 34.95 -10.34
CA ALA A 198 -4.37 33.76 -11.12
C ALA A 198 -3.42 33.64 -12.33
N VAL A 199 -2.85 32.46 -12.51
CA VAL A 199 -2.09 32.08 -13.71
C VAL A 199 -2.92 31.14 -14.56
N LYS A 200 -2.48 30.86 -15.80
CA LYS A 200 -3.24 30.01 -16.76
C LYS A 200 -3.55 28.60 -16.25
N THR A 201 -2.80 28.09 -15.27
CA THR A 201 -2.98 26.79 -14.63
C THR A 201 -3.70 26.86 -13.29
N SER A 202 -4.14 28.05 -12.86
CA SER A 202 -4.86 28.21 -11.60
C SER A 202 -6.25 27.58 -11.69
N ASP A 203 -6.61 26.87 -10.62
CA ASP A 203 -7.97 26.41 -10.40
C ASP A 203 -8.86 27.59 -9.93
N VAL A 204 -10.17 27.47 -10.15
CA VAL A 204 -11.18 28.40 -9.65
C VAL A 204 -11.68 27.88 -8.31
N ASP A 205 -11.23 28.51 -7.23
CA ASP A 205 -11.62 28.12 -5.87
C ASP A 205 -13.06 28.55 -5.59
N ILE A 206 -13.88 27.55 -5.26
CA ILE A 206 -15.28 27.73 -4.89
C ILE A 206 -15.47 27.22 -3.48
N TYR A 207 -16.24 27.95 -2.69
CA TYR A 207 -16.60 27.55 -1.36
C TYR A 207 -18.11 27.56 -1.22
N ILE A 208 -18.65 26.45 -0.71
CA ILE A 208 -20.09 26.24 -0.60
C ILE A 208 -20.40 25.98 0.86
N ILE A 209 -21.16 26.89 1.46
CA ILE A 209 -21.59 26.79 2.84
C ILE A 209 -22.99 26.20 2.84
N ILE A 210 -23.17 25.08 3.54
CA ILE A 210 -24.44 24.36 3.65
C ILE A 210 -24.98 24.50 5.06
N ASP A 211 -26.20 25.01 5.20
CA ASP A 211 -26.94 25.08 6.46
C ASP A 211 -27.24 23.66 6.98
N ASP A 212 -26.59 23.29 8.08
CA ASP A 212 -26.76 22.02 8.78
C ASP A 212 -27.50 22.17 10.12
N THR A 213 -28.07 23.35 10.40
CA THR A 213 -28.64 23.68 11.72
C THR A 213 -29.91 22.89 12.05
N ASP A 214 -30.61 22.38 11.04
CA ASP A 214 -31.83 21.59 11.19
C ASP A 214 -31.59 20.06 11.19
N VAL A 215 -30.34 19.63 11.04
CA VAL A 215 -29.95 18.22 10.94
C VAL A 215 -29.99 17.56 12.31
N LYS A 216 -30.93 16.63 12.52
CA LYS A 216 -31.15 15.95 13.81
C LYS A 216 -30.75 14.48 13.87
N ARG A 217 -30.66 13.80 12.71
CA ARG A 217 -30.60 12.33 12.65
C ARG A 217 -29.31 11.76 12.04
N MET A 218 -28.55 12.56 11.30
CA MET A 218 -27.33 12.11 10.62
C MET A 218 -26.10 12.75 11.28
N PRO A 219 -25.00 11.99 11.48
CA PRO A 219 -23.72 12.57 11.90
C PRO A 219 -23.22 13.61 10.89
N ARG A 220 -22.74 14.76 11.38
CA ARG A 220 -22.25 15.87 10.54
C ARG A 220 -21.15 15.46 9.56
N LEU A 221 -20.23 14.59 10.00
CA LEU A 221 -19.16 14.09 9.14
C LEU A 221 -19.72 13.30 7.93
N GLU A 222 -20.69 12.41 8.17
CA GLU A 222 -21.33 11.63 7.11
C GLU A 222 -22.10 12.53 6.14
N LEU A 223 -22.83 13.53 6.67
CA LEU A 223 -23.53 14.52 5.86
C LEU A 223 -22.56 15.29 4.95
N LYS A 224 -21.46 15.79 5.52
CA LYS A 224 -20.43 16.54 4.79
C LYS A 224 -19.84 15.70 3.65
N GLU A 225 -19.49 14.45 3.92
CA GLU A 225 -18.95 13.52 2.92
C GLU A 225 -19.94 13.26 1.77
N LYS A 226 -21.21 13.02 2.09
CA LYS A 226 -22.26 12.82 1.06
C LYS A 226 -22.48 14.07 0.21
N LEU A 227 -22.60 15.24 0.84
CA LEU A 227 -22.77 16.51 0.13
C LEU A 227 -21.57 16.81 -0.75
N ARG A 228 -20.36 16.60 -0.23
CA ARG A 228 -19.11 16.75 -0.99
C ARG A 228 -19.15 15.90 -2.25
N ASN A 229 -19.43 14.61 -2.14
CA ASN A 229 -19.43 13.72 -3.30
C ASN A 229 -20.45 14.14 -4.37
N ILE A 230 -21.65 14.56 -3.97
CA ILE A 230 -22.67 15.01 -4.93
C ILE A 230 -22.25 16.32 -5.59
N ILE A 231 -21.79 17.30 -4.82
CA ILE A 231 -21.37 18.60 -5.33
C ILE A 231 -20.18 18.45 -6.28
N TYR A 232 -19.16 17.66 -5.91
CA TYR A 232 -18.02 17.38 -6.80
C TYR A 232 -18.44 16.71 -8.11
N SER A 233 -19.49 15.87 -8.10
CA SER A 233 -19.98 15.25 -9.34
C SER A 233 -20.54 16.27 -10.35
N TYR A 234 -21.00 17.44 -9.88
CA TYR A 234 -21.48 18.52 -10.75
C TYR A 234 -20.37 19.32 -11.39
N VAL A 235 -19.13 19.23 -10.92
CA VAL A 235 -17.99 19.95 -11.52
C VAL A 235 -17.77 19.51 -12.96
N MET A 236 -17.79 18.21 -13.22
CA MET A 236 -17.60 17.67 -14.57
C MET A 236 -18.73 18.12 -15.51
N GLN A 237 -19.98 18.01 -15.04
CA GLN A 237 -21.15 18.46 -15.80
C GLN A 237 -21.09 19.96 -16.10
N ALA A 238 -20.69 20.78 -15.13
CA ALA A 238 -20.54 22.21 -15.32
C ALA A 238 -19.43 22.55 -16.32
N GLY A 239 -18.29 21.84 -16.28
CA GLY A 239 -17.20 22.01 -17.23
C GLY A 239 -17.62 21.69 -18.67
N GLU A 240 -18.34 20.57 -18.87
CA GLU A 240 -18.87 20.16 -20.17
C GLU A 240 -19.88 21.17 -20.73
N LEU A 241 -20.83 21.63 -19.90
CA LEU A 241 -21.83 22.62 -20.30
C LEU A 241 -21.22 24.01 -20.56
N ALA A 242 -20.21 24.40 -19.79
CA ALA A 242 -19.53 25.69 -19.96
C ALA A 242 -18.66 25.73 -21.23
N GLY A 243 -18.13 24.58 -21.65
CA GLY A 243 -17.19 24.47 -22.77
C GLY A 243 -15.84 25.16 -22.51
N VAL A 244 -15.43 25.29 -21.24
CA VAL A 244 -14.23 26.02 -20.84
C VAL A 244 -13.19 25.09 -20.21
N LYS A 245 -11.92 25.51 -20.25
CA LYS A 245 -10.80 24.75 -19.67
C LYS A 245 -10.55 25.04 -18.19
N ASN A 246 -11.22 26.06 -17.63
CA ASN A 246 -11.07 26.44 -16.22
C ASN A 246 -11.56 25.30 -15.32
N LYS A 247 -10.68 24.84 -14.43
CA LYS A 247 -10.99 23.77 -13.48
C LYS A 247 -11.55 24.36 -12.20
N LEU A 248 -12.73 23.92 -11.78
CA LEU A 248 -13.29 24.29 -10.48
C LEU A 248 -12.73 23.41 -9.37
N SER A 249 -12.46 24.02 -8.23
CA SER A 249 -12.07 23.35 -6.99
C SER A 249 -13.08 23.70 -5.88
N PRO A 250 -14.22 22.98 -5.79
CA PRO A 250 -15.22 23.27 -4.78
C PRO A 250 -14.84 22.69 -3.42
N GLN A 251 -14.95 23.49 -2.36
CA GLN A 251 -14.81 23.07 -0.98
C GLN A 251 -16.16 23.24 -0.27
N VAL A 252 -16.65 22.15 0.32
CA VAL A 252 -17.97 22.11 0.98
C VAL A 252 -17.77 22.20 2.48
N TYR A 253 -18.42 23.18 3.10
CA TYR A 253 -18.41 23.39 4.54
C TYR A 253 -19.82 23.37 5.09
N LEU A 254 -19.98 22.83 6.30
CA LEU A 254 -21.22 22.98 7.06
C LEU A 254 -21.23 24.36 7.72
N LEU A 255 -22.42 24.95 7.86
CA LEU A 255 -22.61 26.28 8.43
C LEU A 255 -22.06 26.37 9.85
N THR A 256 -22.32 25.35 10.67
CA THR A 256 -21.81 25.29 12.05
C THR A 256 -20.27 25.20 12.09
N GLU A 257 -19.66 24.36 11.24
CA GLU A 257 -18.21 24.23 11.11
C GLU A 257 -17.56 25.54 10.64
N PHE A 258 -18.16 26.17 9.62
CA PHE A 258 -17.67 27.44 9.08
C PHE A 258 -17.74 28.54 10.15
N TRP A 259 -18.86 28.64 10.86
CA TRP A 259 -19.05 29.63 11.92
C TRP A 259 -18.05 29.45 13.07
N ASP A 260 -17.85 28.23 13.57
CA ASP A 260 -16.84 27.95 14.59
C ASP A 260 -15.44 28.31 14.10
N GLY A 261 -15.11 27.96 12.85
CA GLY A 261 -13.85 28.33 12.23
C GLY A 261 -13.61 29.83 12.11
N VAL A 262 -14.65 30.62 11.79
CA VAL A 262 -14.59 32.09 11.75
C VAL A 262 -14.42 32.67 13.15
N LYS A 263 -15.20 32.19 14.12
CA LYS A 263 -15.15 32.61 15.53
C LYS A 263 -13.76 32.36 16.15
N ASP A 264 -13.17 31.21 15.84
CA ASP A 264 -11.85 30.81 16.35
C ASP A 264 -10.70 31.33 15.49
N ALA A 265 -10.99 32.18 14.49
CA ALA A 265 -10.01 32.74 13.55
C ALA A 265 -9.05 31.71 12.93
N ASN A 266 -9.59 30.56 12.56
CA ASN A 266 -8.85 29.57 11.79
C ASN A 266 -8.42 30.20 10.44
N PRO A 267 -7.12 30.15 10.08
CA PRO A 267 -6.58 30.84 8.90
C PRO A 267 -7.29 30.51 7.59
N ILE A 268 -7.80 29.29 7.43
CA ILE A 268 -8.48 28.85 6.22
C ILE A 268 -9.82 29.60 6.10
N PHE A 269 -10.65 29.51 7.13
CA PHE A 269 -11.96 30.17 7.17
C PHE A 269 -11.84 31.70 7.17
N TYR A 270 -10.80 32.23 7.82
CA TYR A 270 -10.51 33.66 7.86
C TYR A 270 -10.10 34.20 6.49
N THR A 271 -9.22 33.49 5.77
CA THR A 271 -8.83 33.83 4.40
C THR A 271 -10.02 33.73 3.45
N PHE A 272 -10.81 32.66 3.58
CA PHE A 272 -12.01 32.48 2.79
C PHE A 272 -13.01 33.64 3.03
N LEU A 273 -13.30 34.01 4.28
CA LEU A 273 -14.20 35.13 4.56
C LEU A 273 -13.64 36.47 4.05
N ARG A 274 -12.34 36.71 4.24
CA ARG A 274 -11.65 37.96 3.84
C ARG A 274 -11.61 38.15 2.33
N ASP A 275 -11.29 37.10 1.59
CA ASP A 275 -11.00 37.20 0.15
C ASP A 275 -12.18 36.71 -0.70
N GLY A 276 -13.08 35.89 -0.15
CA GLY A 276 -14.20 35.32 -0.89
C GLY A 276 -15.27 36.34 -1.30
N VAL A 277 -15.83 36.16 -2.48
CA VAL A 277 -16.85 37.01 -3.10
C VAL A 277 -18.08 36.14 -3.40
N PRO A 278 -19.23 36.36 -2.71
CA PRO A 278 -20.40 35.52 -2.89
C PRO A 278 -21.04 35.78 -4.25
N ILE A 279 -21.38 34.73 -4.99
CA ILE A 279 -22.23 34.81 -6.20
C ILE A 279 -23.66 34.31 -5.93
N TYR A 280 -23.90 33.88 -4.68
CA TYR A 280 -25.19 33.62 -4.07
C TYR A 280 -24.99 33.65 -2.55
N ASP A 281 -25.84 34.37 -1.83
CA ASP A 281 -25.84 34.42 -0.37
C ASP A 281 -27.26 34.63 0.15
N ARG A 282 -27.59 34.00 1.28
CA ARG A 282 -28.88 34.18 1.97
C ARG A 282 -28.84 35.29 3.04
N GLY A 283 -27.82 36.15 2.99
CA GLY A 283 -27.66 37.29 3.87
C GLY A 283 -26.82 37.01 5.12
N GLY A 284 -25.92 36.02 5.10
CA GLY A 284 -25.01 35.76 6.22
C GLY A 284 -23.54 36.01 5.90
N PHE A 285 -23.07 35.56 4.74
CA PHE A 285 -21.66 35.69 4.37
C PHE A 285 -21.22 37.15 4.27
N LEU A 286 -22.03 38.00 3.63
CA LEU A 286 -21.71 39.43 3.48
C LEU A 286 -21.63 40.16 4.83
N PRO A 287 -22.61 40.04 5.75
CA PRO A 287 -22.48 40.58 7.10
C PRO A 287 -21.24 40.11 7.85
N TRP A 288 -20.89 38.82 7.79
CA TRP A 288 -19.67 38.32 8.44
C TRP A 288 -18.41 38.92 7.82
N LYS A 289 -18.36 39.07 6.50
CA LYS A 289 -17.26 39.73 5.80
C LYS A 289 -17.13 41.20 6.21
N LEU A 290 -18.25 41.90 6.38
CA LEU A 290 -18.26 43.29 6.87
C LEU A 290 -17.79 43.38 8.32
N LEU A 291 -18.26 42.49 9.20
CA LEU A 291 -17.81 42.41 10.60
C LEU A 291 -16.30 42.13 10.69
N LEU A 292 -15.78 41.30 9.79
CA LEU A 292 -14.34 41.07 9.63
C LEU A 292 -13.60 42.35 9.23
N LYS A 293 -14.07 43.06 8.20
CA LYS A 293 -13.49 44.34 7.75
C LYS A 293 -13.54 45.43 8.84
N MET A 294 -14.58 45.44 9.67
CA MET A 294 -14.71 46.34 10.83
C MET A 294 -13.83 45.93 12.02
N GLY A 295 -13.11 44.80 11.93
CA GLY A 295 -12.29 44.26 13.02
C GLY A 295 -13.09 43.79 14.22
N LYS A 296 -14.36 43.38 14.02
CA LYS A 296 -15.23 42.81 15.06
C LYS A 296 -15.04 41.30 15.20
N ILE A 297 -14.64 40.63 14.13
CA ILE A 297 -14.14 39.25 14.16
C ILE A 297 -12.62 39.36 14.34
N ARG A 298 -12.10 38.90 15.48
CA ARG A 298 -10.66 38.94 15.81
C ARG A 298 -10.20 37.55 16.24
N PRO A 299 -8.94 37.18 15.97
CA PRO A 299 -8.34 36.01 16.59
C PRO A 299 -8.40 36.12 18.11
N SER A 300 -8.89 35.06 18.75
CA SER A 300 -8.86 34.96 20.21
C SER A 300 -7.42 34.72 20.67
N PRO A 301 -7.04 35.16 21.90
CA PRO A 301 -5.77 34.80 22.50
C PRO A 301 -5.52 33.29 22.49
N GLU A 302 -6.57 32.49 22.72
CA GLU A 302 -6.51 31.03 22.71
C GLU A 302 -6.11 30.47 21.33
N SER A 303 -6.63 31.04 20.25
CA SER A 303 -6.27 30.63 18.89
C SER A 303 -4.83 31.00 18.55
N ILE A 304 -4.38 32.18 18.98
CA ILE A 304 -2.99 32.62 18.81
C ILE A 304 -2.04 31.66 19.55
N ASP A 305 -2.35 31.34 20.81
CA ASP A 305 -1.56 30.41 21.62
C ASP A 305 -1.58 28.99 21.04
N MET A 306 -2.73 28.53 20.51
CA MET A 306 -2.82 27.25 19.81
C MET A 306 -1.85 27.22 18.61
N PHE A 307 -1.84 28.25 17.76
CA PHE A 307 -0.94 28.31 16.60
C PHE A 307 0.53 28.41 17.01
N MET A 308 0.86 29.19 18.04
CA MET A 308 2.24 29.23 18.55
C MET A 308 2.68 27.86 19.11
N SER A 309 1.81 27.18 19.86
CA SER A 309 2.10 25.85 20.44
C SER A 309 2.32 24.75 19.40
N MET A 310 1.80 24.90 18.17
CA MET A 310 2.10 23.97 17.06
C MET A 310 3.59 24.03 16.68
N GLY A 311 4.19 25.22 16.71
CA GLY A 311 5.62 25.41 16.50
C GLY A 311 6.45 24.72 17.58
N ASP A 312 6.05 24.86 18.84
CA ASP A 312 6.76 24.30 19.99
C ASP A 312 6.91 22.77 19.90
N LYS A 313 5.84 22.08 19.49
CA LYS A 313 5.86 20.61 19.34
C LYS A 313 6.61 20.12 18.10
N THR A 314 6.83 20.99 17.12
CA THR A 314 7.44 20.60 15.83
C THR A 314 8.88 20.13 16.01
N GLN A 315 9.66 20.79 16.88
CA GLN A 315 11.03 20.36 17.15
C GLN A 315 11.10 18.99 17.84
N GLU A 316 10.25 18.77 18.85
CA GLU A 316 10.18 17.49 19.55
C GLU A 316 9.77 16.35 18.59
N MET A 317 8.78 16.60 17.73
CA MET A 317 8.37 15.65 16.69
C MET A 317 9.50 15.36 15.69
N ALA A 318 10.28 16.36 15.29
CA ALA A 318 11.41 16.17 14.38
C ALA A 318 12.50 15.31 15.03
N LYS A 319 12.86 15.58 16.29
CA LYS A 319 13.82 14.78 17.07
C LYS A 319 13.36 13.33 17.25
N ARG A 320 12.07 13.14 17.55
CA ARG A 320 11.48 11.80 17.67
C ARG A 320 11.54 11.02 16.35
N ARG A 321 11.18 11.65 15.23
CA ARG A 321 11.28 11.02 13.89
C ARG A 321 12.71 10.64 13.52
N MET A 322 13.68 11.50 13.86
CA MET A 322 15.10 11.20 13.67
C MET A 322 15.53 9.94 14.45
N LEU A 323 15.07 9.82 15.70
CA LEU A 323 15.30 8.63 16.51
C LEU A 323 14.60 7.39 15.94
N ASP A 324 13.36 7.53 15.49
CA ASP A 324 12.56 6.46 14.88
C ASP A 324 13.24 5.90 13.61
N ILE A 325 13.91 6.72 12.80
CA ILE A 325 14.68 6.24 11.62
C ILE A 325 15.82 5.31 12.06
N VAL A 326 16.56 5.68 13.11
CA VAL A 326 17.70 4.87 13.59
C VAL A 326 17.22 3.55 14.22
N ILE A 327 16.20 3.63 15.07
CA ILE A 327 15.72 2.50 15.87
C ILE A 327 14.77 1.60 15.08
N GLY A 328 13.90 2.18 14.27
CA GLY A 328 12.87 1.48 13.50
C GLY A 328 13.37 0.93 12.17
N ASP A 329 14.17 1.71 11.44
CA ASP A 329 14.55 1.36 10.06
C ASP A 329 15.98 0.82 9.98
N ILE A 330 16.97 1.59 10.47
CA ILE A 330 18.39 1.23 10.34
C ILE A 330 18.71 -0.01 11.18
N TYR A 331 18.33 -0.01 12.45
CA TYR A 331 18.62 -1.10 13.39
C TYR A 331 18.00 -2.43 12.94
N TYR A 332 16.68 -2.46 12.69
CA TYR A 332 16.03 -3.69 12.24
C TYR A 332 16.51 -4.12 10.84
N GLY A 333 16.88 -3.14 10.02
CA GLY A 333 17.49 -3.34 8.71
C GLY A 333 18.78 -4.15 8.75
N ILE A 334 19.63 -3.99 9.77
CA ILE A 334 20.89 -4.75 9.89
C ILE A 334 20.78 -5.97 10.81
N LEU A 335 19.99 -5.90 11.88
CA LEU A 335 19.94 -6.97 12.88
C LEU A 335 19.27 -8.21 12.29
N THR A 336 18.12 -8.03 11.64
CA THR A 336 17.32 -9.15 11.12
C THR A 336 18.09 -9.97 10.08
N PRO A 337 18.78 -9.34 9.09
CA PRO A 337 19.64 -10.08 8.18
C PRO A 337 20.82 -10.78 8.87
N SER A 338 21.39 -10.16 9.92
CA SER A 338 22.47 -10.77 10.71
C SER A 338 22.01 -12.02 11.44
N GLN A 339 20.83 -11.97 12.06
CA GLN A 339 20.19 -13.14 12.68
C GLN A 339 19.89 -14.23 11.63
N ALA A 340 19.38 -13.85 10.45
CA ALA A 340 19.13 -14.79 9.37
C ALA A 340 20.41 -15.48 8.89
N LEU A 341 21.54 -14.77 8.85
CA LEU A 341 22.83 -15.34 8.50
C LEU A 341 23.33 -16.35 9.56
N LEU A 342 23.14 -16.05 10.85
CA LEU A 342 23.41 -17.01 11.94
C LEU A 342 22.50 -18.23 11.86
N MET A 343 21.22 -18.05 11.51
CA MET A 343 20.29 -19.15 11.28
C MET A 343 20.71 -20.03 10.10
N LEU A 344 21.20 -19.41 9.02
CA LEU A 344 21.78 -20.14 7.89
C LEU A 344 23.01 -20.97 8.29
N TYR A 345 23.79 -20.49 9.27
CA TYR A 345 24.91 -21.24 9.86
C TYR A 345 24.44 -22.41 10.76
N GLY A 346 23.16 -22.43 11.15
CA GLY A 346 22.55 -23.48 11.97
C GLY A 346 22.31 -23.10 13.44
N LEU A 347 22.42 -21.81 13.80
CA LEU A 347 22.05 -21.33 15.13
C LEU A 347 20.56 -21.05 15.23
N PRO A 348 19.93 -21.22 16.41
CA PRO A 348 18.59 -20.71 16.64
C PRO A 348 18.57 -19.16 16.59
N PRO A 349 17.39 -18.53 16.46
CA PRO A 349 17.26 -17.09 16.57
C PRO A 349 17.89 -16.57 17.87
N THR A 350 18.80 -15.60 17.76
CA THR A 350 19.57 -15.04 18.89
C THR A 350 18.96 -13.72 19.38
N ASN A 351 19.19 -13.37 20.64
CA ASN A 351 18.88 -12.01 21.11
C ASN A 351 19.92 -10.99 20.59
N VAL A 352 19.65 -9.69 20.74
CA VAL A 352 20.50 -8.60 20.21
C VAL A 352 21.98 -8.73 20.58
N ARG A 353 22.28 -8.98 21.87
CA ARG A 353 23.68 -9.08 22.35
C ARG A 353 24.34 -10.35 21.83
N GLU A 354 23.60 -11.46 21.84
CA GLU A 354 24.06 -12.72 21.27
C GLU A 354 24.33 -12.59 19.77
N THR A 355 23.47 -11.90 19.01
CA THR A 355 23.67 -11.68 17.56
C THR A 355 25.01 -11.00 17.30
N VAL A 356 25.31 -9.91 18.02
CA VAL A 356 26.57 -9.16 17.86
C VAL A 356 27.78 -10.06 18.19
N ASN A 357 27.72 -10.77 19.32
CA ASN A 357 28.79 -11.65 19.76
C ASN A 357 29.03 -12.83 18.81
N GLU A 358 27.96 -13.47 18.36
CA GLU A 358 28.03 -14.63 17.48
C GLU A 358 28.45 -14.26 16.06
N VAL A 359 28.01 -13.11 15.54
CA VAL A 359 28.49 -12.59 14.24
C VAL A 359 30.00 -12.38 14.29
N ARG A 360 30.52 -11.76 15.35
CA ARG A 360 31.97 -11.54 15.51
C ARG A 360 32.70 -12.88 15.63
N ARG A 361 32.29 -13.73 16.57
CA ARG A 361 32.92 -15.03 16.83
C ARG A 361 32.93 -15.95 15.61
N ILE A 362 31.84 -16.02 14.86
CA ILE A 362 31.68 -16.96 13.75
C ILE A 362 32.20 -16.37 12.46
N PHE A 363 31.68 -15.21 12.03
CA PHE A 363 31.97 -14.71 10.69
C PHE A 363 33.28 -13.93 10.61
N VAL A 364 33.76 -13.33 11.71
CA VAL A 364 35.07 -12.67 11.73
C VAL A 364 36.17 -13.64 12.15
N ASP A 365 36.06 -14.26 13.33
CA ASP A 365 37.18 -15.00 13.91
C ASP A 365 37.33 -16.41 13.32
N LYS A 366 36.22 -17.16 13.23
CA LYS A 366 36.23 -18.58 12.83
C LYS A 366 36.24 -18.77 11.31
N GLU A 367 35.22 -18.27 10.62
CA GLU A 367 35.00 -18.47 9.19
C GLU A 367 35.78 -17.46 8.33
N LYS A 368 36.17 -16.32 8.93
CA LYS A 368 36.89 -15.20 8.29
C LYS A 368 36.22 -14.70 7.01
N LEU A 369 34.88 -14.69 7.02
CA LEU A 369 34.05 -14.21 5.92
C LEU A 369 33.76 -12.71 6.02
N LEU A 370 33.84 -12.15 7.23
CA LEU A 370 33.52 -10.77 7.53
C LEU A 370 34.72 -10.04 8.13
N GLU A 371 34.98 -8.82 7.66
CA GLU A 371 36.01 -7.95 8.26
C GLU A 371 35.54 -7.37 9.59
N LYS A 372 36.49 -7.07 10.49
CA LYS A 372 36.21 -6.52 11.82
C LYS A 372 35.33 -5.25 11.77
N LYS A 373 35.58 -4.35 10.80
CA LYS A 373 34.82 -3.10 10.63
C LYS A 373 33.30 -3.32 10.53
N TYR A 374 32.86 -4.40 9.90
CA TYR A 374 31.44 -4.69 9.72
C TYR A 374 30.81 -5.22 11.02
N ALA A 375 31.54 -5.99 11.81
CA ALA A 375 31.09 -6.37 13.15
C ALA A 375 31.03 -5.16 14.09
N ASP A 376 31.95 -4.21 13.94
CA ASP A 376 31.94 -2.95 14.69
C ASP A 376 30.71 -2.08 14.32
N ILE A 377 30.32 -2.01 13.03
CA ILE A 377 29.08 -1.35 12.58
C ILE A 377 27.84 -1.97 13.23
N LEU A 378 27.74 -3.30 13.20
CA LEU A 378 26.63 -4.02 13.83
C LEU A 378 26.55 -3.75 15.34
N GLU A 379 27.71 -3.78 16.02
CA GLU A 379 27.79 -3.50 17.45
C GLU A 379 27.40 -2.06 17.78
N GLU A 380 27.87 -1.08 17.01
CA GLU A 380 27.51 0.32 17.19
C GLU A 380 25.99 0.52 17.11
N ILE A 381 25.37 0.09 16.01
CA ILE A 381 23.94 0.29 15.79
C ILE A 381 23.10 -0.51 16.79
N ALA A 382 23.43 -1.78 17.05
CA ALA A 382 22.62 -2.65 17.90
C ALA A 382 22.83 -2.42 19.41
N ILE A 383 24.05 -2.10 19.84
CA ILE A 383 24.38 -1.92 21.26
C ILE A 383 24.40 -0.44 21.64
N THR A 384 25.11 0.40 20.89
CA THR A 384 25.25 1.81 21.26
C THR A 384 23.94 2.56 21.05
N TYR A 385 23.32 2.42 19.87
CA TYR A 385 22.06 3.12 19.59
C TYR A 385 20.83 2.39 20.13
N PHE A 386 20.57 1.14 19.73
CA PHE A 386 19.33 0.47 20.11
C PHE A 386 19.24 0.14 21.61
N LYS A 387 20.21 -0.60 22.17
CA LYS A 387 20.23 -0.86 23.63
C LYS A 387 20.42 0.42 24.44
N GLY A 388 21.16 1.41 23.90
CA GLY A 388 21.28 2.73 24.49
C GLY A 388 19.92 3.45 24.60
N TYR A 389 19.09 3.38 23.57
CA TYR A 389 17.73 3.90 23.55
C TYR A 389 16.82 3.15 24.55
N GLU A 390 16.81 1.81 24.54
CA GLU A 390 16.01 1.00 25.48
C GLU A 390 16.32 1.31 26.96
N HIS A 391 17.58 1.66 27.26
CA HIS A 391 18.01 2.04 28.61
C HIS A 391 17.92 3.55 28.88
N GLY A 392 17.36 4.34 27.98
CA GLY A 392 17.19 5.80 28.13
C GLY A 392 18.49 6.61 28.07
N LYS A 393 19.60 6.02 27.60
CA LYS A 393 20.89 6.68 27.41
C LYS A 393 20.94 7.49 26.11
N VAL A 394 20.33 6.97 25.04
CA VAL A 394 20.18 7.66 23.75
C VAL A 394 18.78 8.25 23.70
N LYS A 395 18.70 9.58 23.69
CA LYS A 395 17.44 10.33 23.67
C LYS A 395 17.23 11.10 22.37
N GLU A 396 18.32 11.48 21.72
CA GLU A 396 18.32 12.28 20.50
C GLU A 396 19.46 11.79 19.60
N VAL A 397 19.27 11.93 18.28
CA VAL A 397 20.28 11.66 17.26
C VAL A 397 20.27 12.81 16.27
N SER A 398 21.45 13.28 15.86
CA SER A 398 21.57 14.33 14.85
C SER A 398 21.40 13.80 13.43
N GLY A 399 20.94 14.64 12.50
CA GLY A 399 20.84 14.25 11.09
C GLY A 399 22.18 13.79 10.48
N LYS A 400 23.30 14.37 10.92
CA LYS A 400 24.64 13.95 10.48
C LYS A 400 24.99 12.52 10.93
N GLU A 401 24.57 12.13 12.13
CA GLU A 401 24.73 10.76 12.61
C GLU A 401 23.86 9.80 11.82
N ILE A 402 22.61 10.16 11.53
CA ILE A 402 21.70 9.35 10.70
C ILE A 402 22.32 9.10 9.31
N ASP A 403 22.81 10.14 8.64
CA ASP A 403 23.44 10.01 7.33
C ASP A 403 24.66 9.08 7.35
N ARG A 404 25.44 9.10 8.44
CA ARG A 404 26.57 8.17 8.65
C ARG A 404 26.07 6.74 8.82
N LEU A 405 25.13 6.53 9.74
CA LEU A 405 24.59 5.20 10.06
C LEU A 405 23.87 4.56 8.86
N LEU A 406 23.22 5.36 8.02
CA LEU A 406 22.62 4.89 6.77
C LEU A 406 23.68 4.34 5.81
N LYS A 407 24.79 5.07 5.61
CA LYS A 407 25.89 4.61 4.76
C LYS A 407 26.56 3.36 5.33
N ASP A 408 26.83 3.34 6.63
CA ASP A 408 27.42 2.18 7.30
C ASP A 408 26.50 0.95 7.20
N SER A 409 25.18 1.14 7.34
CA SER A 409 24.18 0.09 7.16
C SER A 409 24.14 -0.43 5.72
N GLU A 410 24.17 0.45 4.72
CA GLU A 410 24.22 0.05 3.31
C GLU A 410 25.47 -0.76 2.99
N ASP A 411 26.64 -0.27 3.42
CA ASP A 411 27.92 -0.95 3.25
C ASP A 411 27.93 -2.32 3.94
N TYR A 412 27.37 -2.40 5.16
CA TYR A 412 27.21 -3.65 5.91
C TYR A 412 26.30 -4.64 5.17
N LEU A 413 25.14 -4.21 4.69
CA LEU A 413 24.18 -5.06 3.98
C LEU A 413 24.74 -5.58 2.66
N ASN A 414 25.46 -4.75 1.92
CA ASN A 414 26.13 -5.18 0.69
C ASN A 414 27.16 -6.28 0.99
N LYS A 415 27.97 -6.10 2.05
CA LYS A 415 28.90 -7.16 2.45
C LYS A 415 28.19 -8.43 2.93
N LEU A 416 27.09 -8.28 3.67
CA LEU A 416 26.34 -9.42 4.20
C LEU A 416 25.74 -10.29 3.08
N LYS A 417 25.34 -9.69 1.95
CA LYS A 417 24.91 -10.43 0.75
C LYS A 417 26.03 -11.30 0.19
N GLU A 418 27.24 -10.78 0.07
CA GLU A 418 28.41 -11.56 -0.38
C GLU A 418 28.71 -12.72 0.58
N VAL A 419 28.71 -12.43 1.89
CA VAL A 419 28.95 -13.45 2.92
C VAL A 419 27.88 -14.54 2.87
N ARG A 420 26.61 -14.16 2.66
CA ARG A 420 25.51 -15.10 2.52
C ARG A 420 25.72 -16.04 1.34
N GLU A 421 26.07 -15.54 0.17
CA GLU A 421 26.29 -16.38 -1.01
C GLU A 421 27.43 -17.40 -0.80
N GLU A 422 28.52 -16.95 -0.19
CA GLU A 422 29.66 -17.82 0.13
C GLU A 422 29.28 -18.85 1.21
N LEU A 423 28.52 -18.44 2.23
CA LEU A 423 28.07 -19.31 3.30
C LEU A 423 27.07 -20.36 2.79
N GLU A 424 26.11 -19.98 1.94
CA GLU A 424 25.15 -20.91 1.32
C GLU A 424 25.89 -22.02 0.57
N LYS A 425 26.96 -21.69 -0.17
CA LYS A 425 27.80 -22.68 -0.87
C LYS A 425 28.50 -23.63 0.10
N ARG A 426 29.13 -23.11 1.15
CA ARG A 426 29.84 -23.91 2.17
C ARG A 426 28.89 -24.85 2.90
N MET A 427 27.72 -24.36 3.31
CA MET A 427 26.71 -25.16 4.01
C MET A 427 26.14 -26.25 3.11
N THR A 428 25.81 -25.92 1.86
CA THR A 428 25.34 -26.89 0.86
C THR A 428 26.37 -28.00 0.63
N GLN A 429 27.66 -27.64 0.49
CA GLN A 429 28.73 -28.60 0.31
C GLN A 429 28.94 -29.48 1.56
N LYS A 430 28.86 -28.90 2.76
CA LYS A 430 28.97 -29.65 4.01
C LYS A 430 27.84 -30.68 4.13
N THR A 431 26.59 -30.25 3.95
CA THR A 431 25.42 -31.14 3.98
C THR A 431 25.51 -32.22 2.90
N PHE A 432 25.98 -31.88 1.68
CA PHE A 432 26.24 -32.88 0.65
C PHE A 432 27.23 -33.95 1.11
N ASN A 433 28.37 -33.55 1.68
CA ASN A 433 29.39 -34.48 2.14
C ASN A 433 28.85 -35.41 3.23
N GLU A 434 28.09 -34.88 4.19
CA GLU A 434 27.45 -35.67 5.25
C GLU A 434 26.47 -36.72 4.68
N ILE A 435 25.62 -36.31 3.73
CA ILE A 435 24.70 -37.23 3.04
C ILE A 435 25.46 -38.30 2.28
N TYR A 436 26.46 -37.88 1.50
CA TYR A 436 27.27 -38.76 0.68
C TYR A 436 27.97 -39.82 1.53
N GLU A 437 28.67 -39.39 2.60
CA GLU A 437 29.37 -40.27 3.51
C GLU A 437 28.41 -41.23 4.22
N ASN A 438 27.25 -40.76 4.67
CA ASN A 438 26.25 -41.60 5.33
C ASN A 438 25.70 -42.69 4.40
N VAL A 439 25.26 -42.31 3.19
CA VAL A 439 24.72 -43.25 2.19
C VAL A 439 25.75 -44.34 1.85
N PHE A 440 26.98 -43.95 1.53
CA PHE A 440 28.01 -44.92 1.14
C PHE A 440 28.52 -45.75 2.33
N LYS A 441 28.50 -45.21 3.56
CA LYS A 441 28.78 -45.99 4.76
C LYS A 441 27.74 -47.09 4.98
N ILE A 442 26.45 -46.80 4.78
CA ILE A 442 25.38 -47.80 4.87
C ILE A 442 25.54 -48.85 3.76
N LEU A 443 25.78 -48.44 2.51
CA LEU A 443 26.02 -49.37 1.40
C LEU A 443 27.20 -50.31 1.67
N LYS A 444 28.32 -49.79 2.18
CA LYS A 444 29.48 -50.59 2.58
C LYS A 444 29.15 -51.58 3.69
N SER A 445 28.34 -51.18 4.66
CA SER A 445 27.86 -52.07 5.72
C SER A 445 27.01 -53.23 5.15
N LEU A 446 26.21 -52.97 4.12
CA LEU A 446 25.31 -53.97 3.53
C LEU A 446 26.00 -54.93 2.55
N PHE A 447 26.94 -54.40 1.75
CA PHE A 447 27.53 -55.08 0.58
C PHE A 447 29.04 -55.32 0.68
N GLY A 448 29.68 -54.86 1.76
CA GLY A 448 31.11 -54.96 2.03
C GLY A 448 31.91 -53.75 1.51
N GLU A 449 33.18 -53.64 1.94
CA GLU A 449 34.09 -52.58 1.49
C GLU A 449 34.44 -52.75 0.01
N LYS A 450 33.80 -51.94 -0.84
CA LYS A 450 33.95 -51.97 -2.31
C LYS A 450 34.02 -50.56 -2.88
N SER A 451 34.40 -50.46 -4.15
CA SER A 451 34.37 -49.19 -4.89
C SER A 451 32.95 -48.65 -5.00
N GLU A 452 32.79 -47.34 -5.12
CA GLU A 452 31.47 -46.69 -5.16
C GLU A 452 30.60 -47.20 -6.32
N ASN A 453 31.18 -47.36 -7.52
CA ASN A 453 30.48 -47.95 -8.67
C ASN A 453 30.11 -49.41 -8.43
N SER A 454 30.99 -50.18 -7.78
CA SER A 454 30.69 -51.58 -7.42
C SER A 454 29.53 -51.68 -6.45
N LEU A 455 29.46 -50.78 -5.45
CA LEU A 455 28.36 -50.73 -4.48
C LEU A 455 27.02 -50.42 -5.16
N ILE A 456 27.00 -49.52 -6.15
CA ILE A 456 25.78 -49.21 -6.92
C ILE A 456 25.34 -50.43 -7.73
N ASN A 457 26.27 -51.10 -8.42
CA ASN A 457 25.96 -52.33 -9.16
C ASN A 457 25.44 -53.45 -8.24
N GLU A 458 25.98 -53.56 -7.03
CA GLU A 458 25.50 -54.52 -6.03
C GLU A 458 24.10 -54.16 -5.53
N PHE A 459 23.84 -52.87 -5.26
CA PHE A 459 22.52 -52.37 -4.89
C PHE A 459 21.49 -52.71 -5.97
N GLU A 460 21.80 -52.43 -7.24
CA GLU A 460 20.93 -52.76 -8.36
C GLU A 460 20.67 -54.28 -8.47
N LYS A 461 21.72 -55.10 -8.34
CA LYS A 461 21.60 -56.56 -8.42
C LYS A 461 20.83 -57.18 -7.26
N GLU A 462 21.07 -56.75 -6.02
CA GLU A 462 20.57 -57.41 -4.81
C GLU A 462 19.25 -56.82 -4.30
N ILE A 463 18.97 -55.56 -4.60
CA ILE A 463 17.76 -54.86 -4.17
C ILE A 463 16.80 -54.70 -5.35
N ILE A 464 17.23 -54.05 -6.44
CA ILE A 464 16.33 -53.68 -7.54
C ILE A 464 15.92 -54.89 -8.38
N ASN A 465 16.88 -55.65 -8.91
CA ASN A 465 16.61 -56.81 -9.77
C ASN A 465 15.88 -57.94 -9.05
N LYS A 466 15.90 -57.94 -7.71
CA LYS A 466 15.15 -58.88 -6.87
C LYS A 466 13.78 -58.34 -6.45
N GLY A 467 13.37 -57.17 -6.93
CA GLY A 467 12.08 -56.54 -6.63
C GLY A 467 11.93 -56.06 -5.18
N LYS A 468 13.04 -55.75 -4.50
CA LYS A 468 13.07 -55.44 -3.06
C LYS A 468 13.19 -53.94 -2.74
N GLY A 469 13.29 -53.07 -3.74
CA GLY A 469 13.42 -51.63 -3.59
C GLY A 469 13.04 -50.87 -4.85
N ASN A 470 13.03 -49.53 -4.76
CA ASN A 470 12.57 -48.66 -5.83
C ASN A 470 13.69 -48.35 -6.85
N PRO A 471 13.49 -48.64 -8.16
CA PRO A 471 14.52 -48.39 -9.18
C PRO A 471 15.02 -46.94 -9.26
N ARG A 472 14.22 -45.96 -8.85
CA ARG A 472 14.61 -44.54 -8.87
C ARG A 472 15.88 -44.27 -8.06
N PHE A 473 16.16 -45.06 -7.03
CA PHE A 473 17.29 -44.82 -6.16
C PHE A 473 18.64 -45.19 -6.78
N VAL A 474 18.65 -45.98 -7.86
CA VAL A 474 19.84 -46.14 -8.71
C VAL A 474 20.20 -44.80 -9.35
N HIS A 475 19.20 -44.03 -9.80
CA HIS A 475 19.41 -42.69 -10.32
C HIS A 475 19.97 -41.77 -9.24
N THR A 476 19.35 -41.74 -8.05
CA THR A 476 19.82 -40.96 -6.89
C THR A 476 21.28 -41.25 -6.53
N LEU A 477 21.69 -42.54 -6.51
CA LEU A 477 23.08 -42.93 -6.24
C LEU A 477 24.06 -42.44 -7.32
N ASN A 478 23.67 -42.51 -8.60
CA ASN A 478 24.47 -41.97 -9.68
C ASN A 478 24.56 -40.44 -9.63
N GLU A 479 23.45 -39.76 -9.29
CA GLU A 479 23.44 -38.31 -9.08
C GLU A 479 24.36 -37.90 -7.92
N LEU A 480 24.41 -38.66 -6.81
CA LEU A 480 25.38 -38.43 -5.73
C LEU A 480 26.83 -38.50 -6.23
N LEU A 481 27.18 -39.48 -7.08
CA LEU A 481 28.52 -39.57 -7.67
C LEU A 481 28.83 -38.40 -8.60
N ASP A 482 27.89 -38.04 -9.46
CA ASP A 482 28.07 -36.93 -10.39
C ASP A 482 28.16 -35.59 -9.66
N MET A 483 27.38 -35.42 -8.59
CA MET A 483 27.47 -34.26 -7.72
C MET A 483 28.84 -34.16 -7.04
N LYS A 484 29.39 -35.29 -6.55
CA LYS A 484 30.76 -35.33 -6.01
C LYS A 484 31.82 -34.93 -7.04
N LYS A 485 31.66 -35.34 -8.31
CA LYS A 485 32.55 -34.90 -9.41
C LYS A 485 32.39 -33.41 -9.71
N LYS A 486 31.16 -32.88 -9.68
CA LYS A 486 30.88 -31.45 -9.86
C LYS A 486 31.55 -30.60 -8.77
N TYR A 487 31.44 -31.01 -7.50
CA TYR A 487 32.15 -30.33 -6.41
C TYR A 487 33.68 -30.40 -6.55
N LYS A 488 34.25 -31.53 -6.98
CA LYS A 488 35.69 -31.63 -7.29
C LYS A 488 36.15 -30.70 -8.42
N SER A 489 35.28 -30.45 -9.40
CA SER A 489 35.54 -29.55 -10.54
C SER A 489 35.09 -28.10 -10.31
N LYS A 490 34.79 -27.73 -9.05
CA LYS A 490 34.31 -26.39 -8.64
C LYS A 490 33.03 -25.92 -9.34
N LYS A 491 32.22 -26.83 -9.90
CA LYS A 491 30.91 -26.51 -10.46
C LYS A 491 29.85 -26.53 -9.35
N ILE A 492 29.15 -25.42 -9.18
CA ILE A 492 28.12 -25.25 -8.16
C ILE A 492 26.77 -25.76 -8.72
N PRO A 493 26.11 -26.72 -8.06
CA PRO A 493 24.78 -27.19 -8.47
C PRO A 493 23.70 -26.14 -8.20
N THR A 494 22.59 -26.23 -8.94
CA THR A 494 21.44 -25.34 -8.70
C THR A 494 20.76 -25.73 -7.38
N LYS A 495 20.22 -24.74 -6.65
CA LYS A 495 19.50 -24.95 -5.38
C LYS A 495 18.39 -26.00 -5.50
N TYR A 496 17.63 -25.97 -6.60
CA TYR A 496 16.59 -26.95 -6.89
C TYR A 496 17.14 -28.37 -7.02
N SER A 497 18.21 -28.55 -7.79
CA SER A 497 18.81 -29.87 -7.99
C SER A 497 19.37 -30.46 -6.69
N PHE A 498 19.97 -29.62 -5.84
CA PHE A 498 20.50 -30.06 -4.55
C PHE A 498 19.38 -30.45 -3.57
N GLU A 499 18.32 -29.65 -3.46
CA GLU A 499 17.21 -29.96 -2.55
C GLU A 499 16.46 -31.22 -2.96
N GLN A 500 16.31 -31.46 -4.27
CA GLN A 500 15.75 -32.71 -4.77
C GLN A 500 16.62 -33.91 -4.39
N LEU A 501 17.93 -33.83 -4.67
CA LEU A 501 18.88 -34.88 -4.30
C LEU A 501 18.92 -35.14 -2.79
N ARG A 502 18.84 -34.07 -1.98
CA ARG A 502 18.78 -34.16 -0.51
C ARG A 502 17.56 -34.96 -0.05
N LYS A 503 16.37 -34.64 -0.57
CA LYS A 503 15.12 -35.35 -0.25
C LYS A 503 15.20 -36.81 -0.68
N ASP A 504 15.64 -37.07 -1.90
CA ASP A 504 15.73 -38.42 -2.43
C ASP A 504 16.77 -39.27 -1.66
N SER A 505 17.85 -38.65 -1.18
CA SER A 505 18.84 -39.30 -0.32
C SER A 505 18.28 -39.71 1.04
N VAL A 506 17.36 -38.94 1.64
CA VAL A 506 16.68 -39.33 2.89
C VAL A 506 15.85 -40.60 2.67
N TYR A 507 15.07 -40.66 1.60
CA TYR A 507 14.28 -41.84 1.27
C TYR A 507 15.16 -43.05 0.91
N LEU A 508 16.28 -42.83 0.22
CA LEU A 508 17.27 -43.87 -0.06
C LEU A 508 17.87 -44.42 1.23
N VAL A 509 18.26 -43.57 2.19
CA VAL A 509 18.78 -44.02 3.49
C VAL A 509 17.75 -44.88 4.21
N GLN A 510 16.48 -44.47 4.22
CA GLN A 510 15.40 -45.26 4.81
C GLN A 510 15.26 -46.64 4.13
N GLU A 511 15.27 -46.70 2.80
CA GLU A 511 15.17 -47.98 2.07
C GLU A 511 16.36 -48.90 2.37
N LEU A 512 17.58 -48.35 2.42
CA LEU A 512 18.77 -49.12 2.75
C LEU A 512 18.73 -49.69 4.18
N LEU A 513 18.26 -48.89 5.15
CA LEU A 513 18.10 -49.33 6.53
C LEU A 513 17.03 -50.43 6.65
N GLU A 514 15.86 -50.25 6.01
CA GLU A 514 14.79 -51.25 5.98
C GLU A 514 15.27 -52.56 5.34
N TYR A 515 16.01 -52.48 4.24
CA TYR A 515 16.59 -53.66 3.60
C TYR A 515 17.58 -54.38 4.52
N GLY A 516 18.46 -53.63 5.19
CA GLY A 516 19.40 -54.18 6.17
C GLY A 516 18.68 -54.94 7.28
N GLN A 517 17.70 -54.30 7.91
CA GLN A 517 16.90 -54.91 8.97
C GLN A 517 16.16 -56.17 8.51
N ARG A 518 15.57 -56.15 7.30
CA ARG A 518 14.90 -57.35 6.74
C ARG A 518 15.88 -58.48 6.47
N LYS A 519 17.10 -58.16 6.01
CA LYS A 519 18.16 -59.15 5.78
C LYS A 519 18.58 -59.81 7.10
N ASP A 520 18.74 -59.02 8.16
CA ASP A 520 19.12 -59.50 9.49
C ASP A 520 17.99 -60.33 10.12
N LEU A 521 16.73 -59.87 10.06
CA LEU A 521 15.56 -60.62 10.51
C LEU A 521 15.39 -61.95 9.78
N GLY A 522 15.59 -61.96 8.46
CA GLY A 522 15.52 -63.19 7.67
C GLY A 522 16.62 -64.19 8.06
N LEU A 523 17.78 -63.71 8.53
CA LEU A 523 18.86 -64.58 9.03
C LEU A 523 18.51 -65.16 10.40
N ILE A 524 18.00 -64.32 11.31
CA ILE A 524 17.52 -64.72 12.64
C ILE A 524 16.41 -65.77 12.51
N GLN A 525 15.38 -65.52 11.69
CA GLN A 525 14.28 -66.45 11.49
C GLN A 525 14.74 -67.78 10.90
N LYS A 526 15.69 -67.78 9.97
CA LYS A 526 16.20 -69.04 9.41
C LYS A 526 16.95 -69.84 10.46
N THR A 527 17.78 -69.19 11.27
CA THR A 527 18.68 -69.82 12.26
C THR A 527 18.01 -70.17 13.57
N LYS A 528 16.87 -69.58 13.88
CA LYS A 528 16.13 -69.81 15.12
C LYS A 528 15.19 -71.01 15.01
N ILE A 529 15.26 -71.91 15.98
CA ILE A 529 14.29 -72.96 16.27
C ILE A 529 13.76 -72.71 17.68
N THR A 530 12.47 -72.95 17.92
CA THR A 530 11.94 -72.90 19.29
C THR A 530 11.99 -74.29 19.90
N LEU A 531 12.71 -74.44 21.01
CA LEU A 531 12.75 -75.66 21.81
C LEU A 531 11.80 -75.51 23.00
N THR A 532 10.89 -76.47 23.20
CA THR A 532 9.98 -76.49 24.35
C THR A 532 10.30 -77.68 25.24
N SER A 533 10.62 -77.46 26.51
CA SER A 533 10.84 -78.52 27.51
C SER A 533 10.11 -78.19 28.80
N LYS A 534 9.39 -79.16 29.37
CA LYS A 534 8.58 -79.02 30.59
C LYS A 534 7.65 -77.78 30.56
N GLY A 535 7.08 -77.48 29.40
CA GLY A 535 6.18 -76.34 29.16
C GLY A 535 6.86 -74.97 29.06
N LYS A 536 8.20 -74.90 29.02
CA LYS A 536 8.96 -73.64 28.89
C LYS A 536 9.63 -73.52 27.51
N PRO A 537 9.50 -72.38 26.82
CA PRO A 537 10.13 -72.16 25.53
C PRO A 537 11.58 -71.64 25.68
N TYR A 538 12.43 -72.07 24.75
CA TYR A 538 13.82 -71.68 24.60
C TYR A 538 14.09 -71.37 23.14
N ASP A 539 14.85 -70.31 22.86
CA ASP A 539 15.23 -69.98 21.48
C ASP A 539 16.60 -70.59 21.16
N LEU A 540 16.62 -71.56 20.24
CA LEU A 540 17.82 -72.23 19.77
C LEU A 540 18.31 -71.59 18.47
N PHE A 541 19.46 -70.93 18.49
CA PHE A 541 20.09 -70.35 17.32
C PHE A 541 21.16 -71.28 16.75
N LEU A 542 20.88 -71.86 15.59
CA LEU A 542 21.72 -72.81 14.86
C LEU A 542 22.84 -72.12 14.06
N VAL A 543 23.64 -71.33 14.76
CA VAL A 543 24.97 -70.88 14.31
C VAL A 543 26.03 -71.74 15.00
N HIS A 544 27.32 -71.55 14.71
CA HIS A 544 28.40 -72.32 15.36
C HIS A 544 29.30 -71.41 16.20
N PRO A 545 29.43 -71.66 17.52
CA PRO A 545 28.71 -72.66 18.33
C PRO A 545 27.19 -72.42 18.38
N VAL A 546 26.39 -73.44 18.74
CA VAL A 546 24.93 -73.32 18.83
C VAL A 546 24.56 -72.56 20.11
N PHE A 547 23.65 -71.61 20.03
CA PHE A 547 23.25 -70.81 21.19
C PHE A 547 21.83 -71.14 21.64
N ILE A 548 21.59 -71.07 22.95
CA ILE A 548 20.29 -71.25 23.59
C ILE A 548 19.99 -69.99 24.39
N VAL A 549 18.87 -69.34 24.11
CA VAL A 549 18.41 -68.16 24.84
C VAL A 549 17.22 -68.55 25.70
N SER A 550 17.28 -68.20 26.98
CA SER A 550 16.26 -68.45 27.99
C SER A 550 16.01 -67.20 28.83
N GLU A 551 15.00 -67.22 29.71
CA GLU A 551 14.76 -66.15 30.69
C GLU A 551 15.95 -65.92 31.64
N LYS A 552 16.83 -66.92 31.83
CA LYS A 552 17.98 -66.86 32.74
C LYS A 552 19.25 -66.33 32.09
N GLY A 553 19.27 -66.18 30.76
CA GLY A 553 20.45 -65.74 30.01
C GLY A 553 20.69 -66.55 28.73
N VAL A 554 21.86 -66.30 28.13
CA VAL A 554 22.32 -66.92 26.90
C VAL A 554 23.36 -67.98 27.24
N MET A 555 23.18 -69.18 26.70
CA MET A 555 24.14 -70.29 26.81
C MET A 555 24.58 -70.70 25.42
N LYS A 556 25.75 -71.34 25.31
CA LYS A 556 26.26 -71.90 24.07
C LYS A 556 26.68 -73.35 24.24
N ILE A 557 26.58 -74.13 23.16
CA ILE A 557 27.09 -75.49 23.07
C ILE A 557 28.44 -75.43 22.35
N GLU A 558 29.51 -75.63 23.10
CA GLU A 558 30.89 -75.58 22.60
C GLU A 558 31.70 -76.74 23.20
N ASN A 559 32.51 -77.42 22.37
CA ASN A 559 33.31 -78.58 22.80
C ASN A 559 32.51 -79.70 23.51
N GLY A 560 31.29 -79.97 23.05
CA GLY A 560 30.47 -81.06 23.57
C GLY A 560 29.83 -80.79 24.95
N LYS A 561 29.84 -79.54 25.43
CA LYS A 561 29.25 -79.13 26.72
C LYS A 561 28.49 -77.81 26.61
N LEU A 562 27.57 -77.59 27.55
CA LEU A 562 26.88 -76.32 27.74
C LEU A 562 27.79 -75.36 28.52
N ALA A 563 27.96 -74.14 28.01
CA ALA A 563 28.74 -73.08 28.64
C ALA A 563 27.93 -71.77 28.65
N ASP A 564 28.18 -70.93 29.64
CA ASP A 564 27.60 -69.58 29.69
C ASP A 564 28.12 -68.73 28.53
N SER A 565 27.25 -67.86 28.02
CA SER A 565 27.56 -66.90 26.97
C SER A 565 26.73 -65.63 27.17
N ASP A 566 26.78 -64.72 26.21
CA ASP A 566 26.04 -63.48 26.25
C ASP A 566 25.44 -63.11 24.88
N VAL A 567 24.56 -62.10 24.92
CA VAL A 567 23.88 -61.58 23.74
C VAL A 567 24.86 -60.98 22.72
N ASN A 568 26.03 -60.47 23.16
CA ASN A 568 27.01 -59.87 22.27
C ASN A 568 27.74 -60.94 21.45
N GLU A 569 28.11 -62.06 22.07
CA GLU A 569 28.73 -63.21 21.41
C GLU A 569 27.75 -63.85 20.41
N LEU A 570 26.49 -64.03 20.80
CA LEU A 570 25.41 -64.49 19.92
C LEU A 570 25.24 -63.59 18.69
N ASN A 571 25.10 -62.27 18.90
CA ASN A 571 24.93 -61.32 17.80
C ASN A 571 26.13 -61.28 16.86
N LYS A 572 27.35 -61.40 17.40
CA LYS A 572 28.57 -61.49 16.61
C LYS A 572 28.55 -62.74 15.72
N LYS A 573 28.17 -63.89 16.27
CA LYS A 573 28.08 -65.15 15.51
C LYS A 573 26.94 -65.17 14.49
N LEU A 574 25.80 -64.55 14.80
CA LEU A 574 24.73 -64.34 13.83
C LEU A 574 25.22 -63.49 12.65
N THR A 575 25.98 -62.43 12.91
CA THR A 575 26.50 -61.55 11.84
C THR A 575 27.59 -62.22 11.00
N GLU A 576 28.43 -63.07 11.60
CA GLU A 576 29.44 -63.88 10.91
C GLU A 576 28.81 -64.99 10.04
N HIS A 577 27.60 -65.45 10.38
CA HIS A 577 26.92 -66.53 9.69
C HIS A 577 26.35 -66.08 8.33
N LYS A 578 27.17 -66.16 7.29
CA LYS A 578 26.74 -65.90 5.91
C LYS A 578 25.92 -67.08 5.40
N SER A 579 24.64 -66.84 5.10
CA SER A 579 23.66 -67.73 4.46
C SER A 579 24.19 -69.11 4.04
N GLY A 580 23.77 -70.16 4.75
CA GLY A 580 24.10 -71.56 4.45
C GLY A 580 22.97 -72.51 4.82
N ARG A 581 23.12 -73.80 4.51
CA ARG A 581 22.22 -74.82 5.04
C ARG A 581 22.43 -74.91 6.54
N ILE A 582 21.38 -74.64 7.27
CA ILE A 582 21.36 -74.79 8.71
C ILE A 582 21.31 -76.28 9.04
N ARG A 583 22.14 -76.70 9.98
CA ARG A 583 22.28 -78.10 10.35
C ARG A 583 22.17 -78.20 11.86
N LEU A 584 21.34 -79.13 12.31
CA LEU A 584 21.31 -79.59 13.69
C LEU A 584 22.00 -80.96 13.71
N ASP A 585 23.19 -81.03 14.30
CA ASP A 585 23.96 -82.26 14.36
C ASP A 585 23.53 -83.17 15.52
N LYS A 586 23.90 -84.45 15.42
CA LYS A 586 23.55 -85.48 16.41
C LYS A 586 24.18 -85.23 17.77
N GLU A 587 25.31 -84.53 17.83
CA GLU A 587 26.01 -84.24 19.09
C GLU A 587 25.25 -83.16 19.88
N THR A 588 24.81 -82.11 19.19
CA THR A 588 23.94 -81.05 19.72
C THR A 588 22.63 -81.64 20.25
N LEU A 589 21.99 -82.54 19.51
CA LEU A 589 20.75 -83.21 19.96
C LEU A 589 20.95 -84.01 21.25
N LYS A 590 22.07 -84.75 21.38
CA LYS A 590 22.37 -85.50 22.61
C LYS A 590 22.61 -84.58 23.82
N ILE A 591 23.22 -83.43 23.60
CA ILE A 591 23.44 -82.43 24.67
C ILE A 591 22.10 -81.83 25.08
N LEU A 592 21.23 -81.49 24.12
CA LEU A 592 19.89 -81.01 24.40
C LEU A 592 19.05 -82.04 25.17
N GLU A 593 19.10 -83.33 24.78
CA GLU A 593 18.41 -84.42 25.47
C GLU A 593 18.91 -84.63 26.90
N LYS A 594 20.22 -84.49 27.12
CA LYS A 594 20.83 -84.60 28.45
C LYS A 594 20.42 -83.45 29.38
N GLU A 595 20.36 -82.22 28.88
CA GLU A 595 20.13 -81.02 29.69
C GLU A 595 18.65 -80.65 29.84
N PHE A 596 17.83 -80.93 28.81
CA PHE A 596 16.41 -80.55 28.77
C PHE A 596 15.44 -81.75 28.84
N GLU A 597 15.93 -82.99 28.96
CA GLU A 597 15.11 -84.21 29.04
C GLU A 597 14.12 -84.32 27.86
N ASP A 598 12.83 -84.58 28.09
CA ASP A 598 11.79 -84.56 27.05
C ASP A 598 11.60 -83.14 26.51
N PHE A 599 11.97 -82.92 25.24
CA PHE A 599 11.82 -81.64 24.54
C PHE A 599 11.18 -81.80 23.15
N GLU A 600 10.49 -80.76 22.71
CA GLU A 600 9.95 -80.61 21.36
C GLU A 600 10.69 -79.49 20.61
N LEU A 601 10.91 -79.67 19.30
CA LEU A 601 11.48 -78.65 18.42
C LEU A 601 10.41 -78.16 17.46
N HIS A 602 10.18 -76.84 17.45
CA HIS A 602 9.29 -76.16 16.54
C HIS A 602 10.11 -75.34 15.54
N PHE A 603 10.00 -75.72 14.26
CA PHE A 603 10.71 -75.13 13.13
C PHE A 603 9.92 -73.99 12.48
#